data_AF-A0A8T5IGU2-F1
#
_entry.id   AF-A0A8T5IGU2-F1
#
_cell.length_a   1.000
_cell.length_b   1.000
_cell.length_c   1.000
_cell.angle_alpha   90.00
_cell.angle_beta   90.00
_cell.angle_gamma   90.00
#
_symmetry.space_group_name_H-M   'P 1'
#
loop_
_entity.id
_entity.type
_entity.pdbx_description
1 polymer ?
#
loop_
_entity_poly.entity_id
_entity_poly.type
_entity_poly.pdbx_seq_one_letter_code
_entity_poly.pdbx_strand_id
1 'polypeptide(L)'
;MEGDVGSIHIGVLVLTVLWLYLPGFLVNTWAMMWGKWFPKTGYGPWPIDGGKIHQDGNRILGDGKTWNGLIGGALTSGLQAMLMVKLVSGNGTGSAPFIDLMYGIGPEDWFWMGGSMATAFFVGSMLGLSSLIGDSTGSY
;
A
#
# COMPACT_ATOMS: atom_id res chain seq x y z
N MET A 1 -3.13 27.76 -28.06
CA MET A 1 -4.05 27.07 -27.11
C MET A 1 -3.73 25.58 -26.95
N GLU A 2 -2.64 25.04 -27.53
CA GLU A 2 -2.20 23.65 -27.32
C GLU A 2 -1.53 23.37 -25.96
N GLY A 3 -1.04 24.39 -25.27
CA GLY A 3 -0.37 24.21 -23.97
C GLY A 3 -1.30 23.78 -22.83
N ASP A 4 -2.59 24.14 -22.90
CA ASP A 4 -3.55 23.87 -21.82
C ASP A 4 -4.09 22.44 -21.91
N VAL A 5 -4.39 21.96 -23.12
CA VAL A 5 -4.86 20.59 -23.37
C VAL A 5 -3.78 19.58 -23.00
N GLY A 6 -2.52 19.81 -23.40
CA GLY A 6 -1.39 18.95 -23.03
C GLY A 6 -1.13 18.89 -21.52
N SER A 7 -1.27 20.02 -20.82
CA SER A 7 -1.09 20.10 -19.37
C SER A 7 -2.20 19.38 -18.60
N ILE A 8 -3.46 19.50 -19.06
CA ILE A 8 -4.61 18.78 -18.50
C ILE A 8 -4.40 17.27 -18.64
N HIS A 9 -3.91 16.79 -19.79
CA HIS A 9 -3.62 15.36 -19.99
C HIS A 9 -2.53 14.84 -19.06
N ILE A 10 -1.43 15.58 -18.87
CA ILE A 10 -0.36 15.20 -17.93
C ILE A 10 -0.90 15.15 -16.50
N GLY A 11 -1.68 16.16 -16.09
CA GLY A 11 -2.27 16.23 -14.75
C GLY A 11 -3.16 15.01 -14.46
N VAL A 12 -4.02 14.63 -15.40
CA VAL A 12 -4.87 13.43 -15.27
C VAL A 12 -4.03 12.16 -15.15
N LEU A 13 -2.98 12.01 -15.95
CA LEU A 13 -2.08 10.84 -15.87
C LEU A 13 -1.38 10.73 -14.51
N VAL A 14 -0.88 11.85 -13.97
CA VAL A 14 -0.27 11.88 -12.64
C VAL A 14 -1.29 11.45 -11.58
N LEU A 15 -2.52 11.98 -11.65
CA LEU A 15 -3.59 11.59 -10.74
C LEU A 15 -3.97 10.10 -10.88
N THR A 16 -3.97 9.56 -12.10
CA THR A 16 -4.19 8.12 -12.34
C THR A 16 -3.12 7.27 -11.67
N VAL A 17 -1.83 7.65 -11.81
CA VAL A 17 -0.74 6.92 -11.17
C VAL A 17 -0.87 7.00 -9.65
N LEU A 18 -1.12 8.19 -9.10
CA LEU A 18 -1.34 8.36 -7.66
C LEU A 18 -2.53 7.54 -7.15
N TRP A 19 -3.61 7.48 -7.92
CA TRP A 19 -4.78 6.66 -7.62
C TRP A 19 -4.40 5.17 -7.57
N LEU A 20 -3.78 4.62 -8.61
CA LEU A 20 -3.42 3.21 -8.67
C LEU A 20 -2.39 2.80 -7.60
N TYR A 21 -1.44 3.69 -7.28
CA TYR A 21 -0.42 3.45 -6.24
C TYR A 21 -0.88 3.76 -4.82
N LEU A 22 -2.11 4.28 -4.64
CA LEU A 22 -2.61 4.73 -3.35
C LEU A 22 -2.50 3.69 -2.20
N PRO A 23 -2.74 2.37 -2.43
CA PRO A 23 -2.56 1.36 -1.37
C PRO A 23 -1.09 1.28 -0.89
N GLY A 24 -0.14 1.29 -1.83
CA GLY A 24 1.29 1.29 -1.51
C GLY A 24 1.74 2.60 -0.86
N PHE A 25 1.21 3.74 -1.30
CA PHE A 25 1.57 5.04 -0.74
C PHE A 25 1.13 5.21 0.72
N LEU A 26 -0.08 4.75 1.07
CA LEU A 26 -0.61 4.88 2.43
C LEU A 26 -0.12 3.80 3.41
N VAL A 27 0.60 2.78 2.93
CA VAL A 27 1.03 1.66 3.77
C VAL A 27 1.89 2.08 4.96
N ASN A 28 2.72 3.11 4.81
CA ASN A 28 3.57 3.60 5.88
C ASN A 28 2.73 4.20 7.03
N THR A 29 1.63 4.87 6.68
CA THR A 29 0.65 5.38 7.66
C THR A 29 -0.06 4.22 8.36
N TRP A 30 -0.48 3.20 7.60
CA TRP A 30 -1.10 2.01 8.17
C TRP A 30 -0.15 1.26 9.10
N ALA A 31 1.12 1.08 8.71
CA ALA A 31 2.14 0.45 9.55
C ALA A 31 2.38 1.24 10.85
N MET A 32 2.32 2.57 10.81
CA MET A 32 2.40 3.40 12.01
C MET A 32 1.17 3.18 12.93
N MET A 33 -0.04 3.08 12.37
CA MET A 33 -1.24 2.79 13.16
C MET A 33 -1.14 1.44 13.87
N TRP A 34 -0.71 0.38 13.18
CA TRP A 34 -0.55 -0.96 13.75
C TRP A 34 0.68 -1.13 14.63
N GLY A 35 1.75 -0.39 14.36
CA GLY A 35 3.01 -0.48 15.09
C GLY A 35 3.12 0.42 16.31
N LYS A 36 2.40 1.55 16.36
CA LYS A 36 2.50 2.53 17.46
C LYS A 36 1.17 2.93 18.07
N TRP A 37 0.08 2.99 17.29
CA TRP A 37 -1.19 3.50 17.80
C TRP A 37 -2.04 2.41 18.45
N PHE A 38 -2.36 1.34 17.73
CA PHE A 38 -3.08 0.19 18.29
C PHE A 38 -2.37 -0.43 19.49
N PRO A 39 -1.03 -0.51 19.53
CA PRO A 39 -0.35 -1.01 20.72
C PRO A 39 -0.59 -0.21 22.01
N LYS A 40 -0.95 1.07 21.91
CA LYS A 40 -1.31 1.89 23.08
C LYS A 40 -2.62 1.44 23.74
N THR A 41 -3.41 0.57 23.10
CA THR A 41 -4.66 0.02 23.67
C THR A 41 -4.44 -1.24 24.51
N GLY A 42 -3.19 -1.72 24.67
CA GLY A 42 -2.85 -2.77 25.64
C GLY A 42 -2.17 -4.02 25.08
N TYR A 43 -1.92 -4.10 23.78
CA TYR A 43 -1.12 -5.16 23.16
C TYR A 43 0.23 -4.62 22.69
N GLY A 44 1.35 -5.26 23.03
CA GLY A 44 2.68 -4.69 22.79
C GLY A 44 2.97 -4.39 21.31
N PRO A 45 3.80 -3.38 21.00
CA PRO A 45 4.45 -3.28 19.70
C PRO A 45 5.54 -4.35 19.65
N TRP A 46 5.44 -5.30 18.71
CA TRP A 46 6.39 -6.42 18.60
C TRP A 46 7.49 -6.03 17.62
N PRO A 47 8.67 -5.63 18.09
CA PRO A 47 9.64 -5.02 17.21
C PRO A 47 10.36 -6.08 16.39
N ILE A 48 10.68 -5.75 15.14
CA ILE A 48 11.34 -6.69 14.23
C ILE A 48 12.77 -6.99 14.71
N ASP A 49 13.44 -6.03 15.32
CA ASP A 49 14.79 -6.19 15.92
C ASP A 49 14.79 -6.87 17.30
N GLY A 50 13.62 -7.21 17.86
CA GLY A 50 13.51 -7.80 19.20
C GLY A 50 14.03 -6.92 20.35
N GLY A 51 14.14 -5.60 20.13
CA GLY A 51 14.66 -4.66 21.14
C GLY A 51 16.18 -4.50 21.13
N LYS A 52 16.88 -5.02 20.11
CA LYS A 52 18.34 -4.90 20.02
C LYS A 52 18.77 -3.46 19.70
N ILE A 53 19.79 -3.02 20.45
CA ILE A 53 20.36 -1.66 20.38
C ILE A 53 21.70 -1.76 19.65
N HIS A 54 21.93 -0.86 18.68
CA HIS A 54 23.22 -0.68 18.01
C HIS A 54 24.25 -0.09 18.98
N GLN A 55 25.54 -0.15 18.64
CA GLN A 55 26.64 0.42 19.45
C GLN A 55 26.47 1.93 19.74
N ASP A 56 25.65 2.59 18.95
CA ASP A 56 25.39 4.04 18.94
C ASP A 56 24.29 4.42 19.94
N GLY A 57 23.71 3.43 20.65
CA GLY A 57 22.62 3.63 21.62
C GLY A 57 21.22 3.71 21.00
N ASN A 58 21.09 3.72 19.67
CA ASN A 58 19.83 3.65 18.95
C ASN A 58 19.45 2.22 18.57
N ARG A 59 18.17 1.95 18.34
CA ARG A 59 17.70 0.63 17.89
C ARG A 59 18.17 0.30 16.47
N ILE A 60 18.52 -0.96 16.22
CA ILE A 60 19.10 -1.42 14.94
C ILE A 60 18.17 -1.16 13.75
N LEU A 61 16.85 -1.26 13.96
CA LEU A 61 15.84 -1.03 12.91
C LEU A 61 15.00 0.24 13.15
N GLY A 62 15.19 0.92 14.27
CA GLY A 62 14.35 2.02 14.73
C GLY A 62 12.99 1.59 15.30
N ASP A 63 12.41 2.41 16.17
CA ASP A 63 11.16 2.11 16.91
C ASP A 63 9.90 1.94 16.04
N GLY A 64 9.98 2.27 14.75
CA GLY A 64 8.85 2.15 13.82
C GLY A 64 8.68 0.75 13.20
N LYS A 65 9.74 -0.06 13.14
CA LYS A 65 9.75 -1.31 12.37
C LYS A 65 9.32 -2.49 13.25
N THR A 66 8.00 -2.69 13.33
CA THR A 66 7.35 -3.73 14.14
C THR A 66 6.67 -4.78 13.24
N TRP A 67 6.62 -6.03 13.69
CA TRP A 67 5.90 -7.10 13.00
C TRP A 67 4.41 -6.78 12.86
N ASN A 68 3.83 -6.17 13.91
CA ASN A 68 2.44 -5.69 13.89
C ASN A 68 2.24 -4.63 12.80
N GLY A 69 3.17 -3.67 12.69
CA GLY A 69 3.17 -2.66 11.64
C GLY A 69 3.33 -3.26 10.24
N LEU A 70 4.23 -4.24 10.07
CA LEU A 70 4.48 -4.88 8.79
C LEU A 70 3.26 -5.66 8.29
N ILE A 71 2.75 -6.57 9.13
CA ILE A 71 1.63 -7.44 8.80
C ILE A 71 0.33 -6.62 8.74
N GLY A 72 0.07 -5.80 9.76
CA GLY A 72 -1.13 -4.97 9.83
C GLY A 72 -1.19 -3.94 8.69
N GLY A 73 -0.05 -3.30 8.38
CA GLY A 73 0.08 -2.37 7.27
C GLY A 73 -0.18 -3.04 5.92
N ALA A 74 0.43 -4.19 5.65
CA ALA A 74 0.19 -4.93 4.41
C ALA A 74 -1.28 -5.36 4.26
N LEU A 75 -1.89 -5.95 5.30
CA LEU A 75 -3.29 -6.40 5.26
C LEU A 75 -4.25 -5.22 5.07
N THR A 76 -4.03 -4.09 5.74
CA THR A 76 -4.89 -2.90 5.58
C THR A 76 -4.71 -2.23 4.24
N SER A 77 -3.53 -2.26 3.64
CA SER A 77 -3.32 -1.88 2.23
C SER A 77 -4.12 -2.78 1.28
N GLY A 78 -4.17 -4.09 1.55
CA GLY A 78 -5.05 -5.03 0.83
C GLY A 78 -6.53 -4.66 0.96
N LEU A 79 -7.00 -4.37 2.18
CA LEU A 79 -8.39 -3.93 2.42
C LEU A 79 -8.69 -2.60 1.70
N GLN A 80 -7.73 -1.68 1.67
CA GLN A 80 -7.86 -0.42 0.93
C GLN A 80 -7.99 -0.67 -0.58
N ALA A 81 -7.21 -1.59 -1.15
CA ALA A 81 -7.33 -1.97 -2.55
C ALA A 81 -8.69 -2.59 -2.87
N MET A 82 -9.23 -3.44 -1.98
CA MET A 82 -10.61 -3.95 -2.11
C MET A 82 -11.64 -2.81 -2.11
N LEU A 83 -11.48 -1.84 -1.22
CA LEU A 83 -12.37 -0.69 -1.15
C LEU A 83 -12.33 0.13 -2.44
N MET A 84 -11.14 0.38 -3.00
CA MET A 84 -10.99 1.06 -4.27
C MET A 84 -11.71 0.32 -5.39
N VAL A 85 -11.44 -0.98 -5.56
CA VAL A 85 -12.09 -1.82 -6.58
C VAL A 85 -13.61 -1.80 -6.42
N LYS A 86 -14.12 -1.83 -5.19
CA LYS A 86 -15.56 -1.73 -4.94
C LYS A 86 -16.15 -0.38 -5.37
N LEU A 87 -15.43 0.72 -5.19
CA LEU A 87 -15.90 2.07 -5.52
C LEU A 87 -15.89 2.37 -7.02
N VAL A 88 -14.93 1.81 -7.75
CA VAL A 88 -14.70 2.09 -9.18
C VAL A 88 -14.90 0.86 -10.07
N SER A 89 -15.60 -0.16 -9.57
CA SER A 89 -15.77 -1.45 -10.27
C SER A 89 -16.28 -1.24 -11.70
N GLY A 90 -15.52 -1.75 -12.67
CA GLY A 90 -15.87 -1.67 -14.09
C GLY A 90 -15.42 -0.38 -14.79
N ASN A 91 -14.70 0.51 -14.11
CA ASN A 91 -14.06 1.66 -14.73
C ASN A 91 -12.87 1.23 -15.60
N GLY A 92 -12.89 1.64 -16.87
CA GLY A 92 -11.78 1.47 -17.80
C GLY A 92 -10.90 2.71 -17.95
N THR A 93 -10.05 2.73 -18.97
CA THR A 93 -9.14 3.84 -19.27
C THR A 93 -9.84 5.18 -19.55
N GLY A 94 -11.09 5.14 -20.02
CA GLY A 94 -11.92 6.33 -20.25
C GLY A 94 -12.41 7.02 -18.96
N SER A 95 -12.31 6.35 -17.81
CA SER A 95 -12.75 6.88 -16.50
C SER A 95 -11.60 7.49 -15.69
N ALA A 96 -10.48 7.81 -16.34
CA ALA A 96 -9.33 8.43 -15.68
C ALA A 96 -9.77 9.72 -14.91
N PRO A 97 -9.23 9.94 -13.70
CA PRO A 97 -8.12 9.22 -13.09
C PRO A 97 -8.51 7.94 -12.33
N PHE A 98 -9.80 7.73 -12.08
CA PHE A 98 -10.34 6.67 -11.23
C PHE A 98 -10.51 5.35 -11.99
N ILE A 99 -9.39 4.78 -12.45
CA ILE A 99 -9.36 3.49 -13.13
C ILE A 99 -9.49 2.36 -12.10
N ASP A 100 -10.20 1.30 -12.47
CA ASP A 100 -10.29 0.09 -11.64
C ASP A 100 -8.93 -0.61 -11.56
N LEU A 101 -8.47 -0.93 -10.35
CA LEU A 101 -7.22 -1.69 -10.17
C LEU A 101 -7.31 -3.07 -10.83
N MET A 102 -8.52 -3.62 -10.98
CA MET A 102 -8.77 -4.88 -11.66
C MET A 102 -8.91 -4.74 -13.19
N TYR A 103 -8.75 -3.53 -13.74
CA TYR A 103 -8.88 -3.32 -15.17
C TYR A 103 -7.81 -4.11 -15.94
N GLY A 104 -8.25 -5.07 -16.76
CA GLY A 104 -7.37 -5.93 -17.56
C GLY A 104 -6.80 -7.14 -16.81
N ILE A 105 -7.30 -7.43 -15.60
CA ILE A 105 -6.90 -8.62 -14.84
C ILE A 105 -8.04 -9.65 -14.87
N GLY A 106 -7.72 -10.88 -15.25
CA GLY A 106 -8.67 -11.96 -15.46
C GLY A 106 -8.26 -13.30 -14.83
N PRO A 107 -9.11 -14.34 -14.97
CA PRO A 107 -8.84 -15.69 -14.47
C PRO A 107 -7.57 -16.36 -14.99
N GLU A 108 -7.08 -15.92 -16.15
CA GLU A 108 -5.86 -16.36 -16.81
C GLU A 108 -4.58 -15.85 -16.14
N ASP A 109 -4.66 -14.82 -15.30
CA ASP A 109 -3.49 -14.25 -14.64
C ASP A 109 -3.00 -15.12 -13.49
N TRP A 110 -1.68 -15.27 -13.38
CA TRP A 110 -1.04 -16.16 -12.39
C TRP A 110 -1.31 -15.79 -10.92
N PHE A 111 -1.73 -14.54 -10.67
CA PHE A 111 -2.06 -14.00 -9.35
C PHE A 111 -3.57 -13.87 -9.11
N TRP A 112 -4.40 -14.43 -10.01
CA TRP A 112 -5.85 -14.46 -9.85
C TRP A 112 -6.26 -15.38 -8.69
N MET A 113 -6.95 -14.83 -7.70
CA MET A 113 -7.35 -15.54 -6.48
C MET A 113 -8.80 -16.06 -6.52
N GLY A 114 -9.34 -16.32 -7.72
CA GLY A 114 -10.70 -16.84 -7.90
C GLY A 114 -11.81 -15.78 -7.83
N GLY A 115 -11.49 -14.50 -7.59
CA GLY A 115 -12.45 -13.41 -7.61
C GLY A 115 -11.80 -12.03 -7.48
N SER A 116 -12.45 -11.00 -8.03
CA SER A 116 -11.91 -9.63 -8.09
C SER A 116 -11.51 -9.08 -6.72
N MET A 117 -12.34 -9.29 -5.70
CA MET A 117 -12.06 -8.81 -4.33
C MET A 117 -10.88 -9.52 -3.69
N ALA A 118 -10.76 -10.84 -3.87
CA ALA A 118 -9.65 -11.62 -3.32
C ALA A 118 -8.33 -11.27 -4.02
N THR A 119 -8.37 -11.09 -5.35
CA THR A 119 -7.22 -10.66 -6.14
C THR A 119 -6.81 -9.24 -5.77
N ALA A 120 -7.75 -8.31 -5.63
CA ALA A 120 -7.50 -6.93 -5.21
C ALA A 120 -6.84 -6.87 -3.81
N PHE A 121 -7.35 -7.69 -2.87
CA PHE A 121 -6.76 -7.81 -1.54
C PHE A 121 -5.31 -8.31 -1.61
N PHE A 122 -5.07 -9.36 -2.39
CA PHE A 122 -3.74 -9.95 -2.54
C PHE A 122 -2.75 -8.97 -3.17
N VAL A 123 -3.12 -8.36 -4.30
CA VAL A 123 -2.31 -7.35 -5.01
C VAL A 123 -2.05 -6.15 -4.10
N GLY A 124 -3.07 -5.61 -3.44
CA GLY A 124 -2.92 -4.49 -2.51
C GLY A 124 -2.04 -4.82 -1.31
N SER A 125 -2.10 -6.06 -0.81
CA SER A 125 -1.25 -6.53 0.29
C SER A 125 0.20 -6.68 -0.14
N MET A 126 0.46 -7.21 -1.34
CA MET A 126 1.80 -7.33 -1.92
C MET A 126 2.41 -5.97 -2.25
N LEU A 127 1.62 -5.04 -2.78
CA LEU A 127 2.04 -3.66 -3.02
C LEU A 127 2.40 -2.96 -1.71
N GLY A 128 1.58 -3.11 -0.67
CA GLY A 128 1.87 -2.58 0.66
C GLY A 128 3.12 -3.20 1.28
N LEU A 129 3.22 -4.53 1.28
CA LEU A 129 4.36 -5.24 1.84
C LEU A 129 5.67 -4.87 1.15
N SER A 130 5.69 -4.84 -0.19
CA SER A 130 6.88 -4.47 -0.96
C SER A 130 7.30 -3.03 -0.68
N SER A 131 6.36 -2.09 -0.53
CA SER A 131 6.66 -0.72 -0.15
C SER A 131 7.27 -0.63 1.27
N LEU A 132 6.74 -1.38 2.24
CA LEU A 132 7.33 -1.44 3.60
C LEU A 132 8.72 -2.07 3.64
N ILE A 133 8.95 -3.12 2.84
CA ILE A 133 10.27 -3.75 2.69
C ILE A 133 11.25 -2.78 2.02
N GLY A 134 10.79 -2.06 1.00
CA GLY A 134 11.58 -1.03 0.30
C GLY A 134 12.00 0.10 1.25
N ASP A 135 11.05 0.66 2.00
CA ASP A 135 11.32 1.65 3.04
C ASP A 135 12.30 1.13 4.10
N SER A 136 12.13 -0.14 4.49
CA SER A 136 13.03 -0.79 5.45
C SER A 136 14.45 -0.95 4.93
N THR A 137 14.62 -1.25 3.63
CA THR A 137 15.92 -1.43 2.98
C THR A 137 16.62 -0.09 2.75
N GLY A 138 15.87 0.97 2.43
CA GLY A 138 16.43 2.30 2.20
C GLY A 138 16.88 3.04 3.47
N SER A 139 16.47 2.58 4.64
CA SER A 139 16.88 3.16 5.94
C SER A 139 18.02 2.39 6.64
N TYR A 140 18.60 1.39 5.99
CA TYR A 140 19.88 0.78 6.37
C TYR A 140 21.03 1.39 5.56
#